data_AF-A0A7Y4ZK53-F1
#
_entry.id   AF-A0A7Y4ZK53-F1
#
_cell.length_a   1.000
_cell.length_b   1.000
_cell.length_c   1.000
_cell.angle_alpha   90.00
_cell.angle_beta   90.00
_cell.angle_gamma   90.00
#
_symmetry.space_group_name_H-M   'P 1'
#
loop_
_entity.id
_entity.type
_entity.pdbx_description
1 polymer ?
#
loop_
_entity_poly.entity_id
_entity_poly.type
_entity_poly.pdbx_seq_one_letter_code
_entity_poly.pdbx_strand_id
1 'polypeptide(L)'
;MSERLRTVLVLLVPIVAVLCVVMGLRLGARGAVRAADVYVSAPAPESEAFFLEVLVSSDDRGVKEPAVLRGLQVTVDQCGTRTDATVDTNSHGVALVRVPWQGKDHGPACARRVTLRHPEETSPLADGVIAFPAPVPPPVPADGVRPTKRDGALRIELFTPEGKLPVDADGELWVRISKDGAPQSASLEIESEDVEVPKGTLVTCTNGFARVPVKPRFPIAGVSVHAHAEKGVFGDWFGPLPTLPGATRARLETESTLVLHPAGPRPALYGKVYGAHGLLDAFSVVPEGDGDVRVPAPASLGDRVLWLAVSSDPFVTLSAEGETRVSRSALASSEVRVGTKAAPTPCLFGPRLVEEGGTPVPRSVRVLEGLSTRRAVDDARRAKGWLVALGGLLGGALAEILLLVLGARRAARDMAAFEAAAADVDGSDAPAVGGGGATGRRELLLQLTFGVCFALLAFSFLAALLLLKIQV
;
A
#
# COMPACT_ATOMS: atom_id res chain seq x y z
N MET A 1 32.56 39.60 37.41
CA MET A 1 32.55 38.19 36.99
C MET A 1 33.94 37.63 37.21
N SER A 2 34.12 36.57 37.98
CA SER A 2 35.45 35.99 38.22
C SER A 2 36.02 35.40 36.92
N GLU A 3 37.34 35.43 36.74
CA GLU A 3 37.98 34.83 35.55
C GLU A 3 37.59 33.36 35.37
N ARG A 4 37.49 32.62 36.48
CA ARG A 4 37.05 31.23 36.49
C ARG A 4 35.67 31.05 35.84
N LEU A 5 34.71 31.93 36.14
CA LEU A 5 33.38 31.87 35.53
C LEU A 5 33.43 32.14 34.02
N ARG A 6 34.30 33.06 33.57
CA ARG A 6 34.47 33.38 32.14
C ARG A 6 35.04 32.19 31.38
N THR A 7 36.10 31.57 31.89
CA THR A 7 36.72 30.38 31.29
C THR A 7 35.72 29.23 31.21
N VAL A 8 34.94 29.03 32.27
CA VAL A 8 33.89 28.00 32.31
C VAL A 8 32.79 28.29 31.29
N LEU A 9 32.32 29.53 31.15
CA LEU A 9 31.31 29.92 30.15
C LEU A 9 31.79 29.74 28.71
N VAL A 10 33.03 30.18 28.40
CA VAL A 10 33.62 30.03 27.07
C VAL A 10 33.71 28.56 26.66
N LEU A 11 33.96 27.66 27.60
CA LEU A 11 34.04 26.22 27.34
C LEU A 11 32.65 25.55 27.27
N LEU A 12 31.74 25.88 28.18
CA LEU A 12 30.44 25.19 28.30
C LEU A 12 29.44 25.61 27.22
N VAL A 13 29.39 26.89 26.85
CA VAL A 13 28.43 27.41 25.86
C VAL A 13 28.47 26.64 24.52
N PRO A 14 29.64 26.47 23.86
CA PRO A 14 29.68 25.75 22.58
C PRO A 14 29.33 24.27 22.74
N ILE A 15 29.73 23.64 23.85
CA ILE A 15 29.38 22.23 24.15
C ILE A 15 27.87 22.09 24.27
N VAL A 16 27.21 22.97 25.03
CA VAL A 16 25.75 22.96 25.20
C VAL A 16 25.04 23.21 23.86
N ALA A 17 25.51 24.17 23.08
CA ALA A 17 24.93 24.46 21.76
C ALA A 17 25.02 23.24 20.82
N VAL A 18 26.18 22.60 20.73
CA VAL A 18 26.38 21.38 19.92
C VAL A 18 25.51 20.23 20.45
N LEU A 19 25.42 20.05 21.76
CA LEU A 19 24.55 19.03 22.36
C LEU A 19 23.07 19.29 22.04
N CYS A 20 22.62 20.54 22.06
CA CYS A 20 21.26 20.92 21.64
C CYS A 20 21.02 20.62 20.16
N VAL A 21 22.00 20.89 19.28
CA VAL A 21 21.90 20.55 17.85
C VAL A 21 21.85 19.04 17.64
N VAL A 22 22.76 18.27 18.26
CA VAL A 22 22.79 16.81 18.16
C VAL A 22 21.48 16.22 18.69
N MET A 23 20.98 16.72 19.82
CA MET A 23 19.72 16.29 20.40
C MET A 23 18.54 16.66 19.49
N GLY A 24 18.50 17.90 18.97
CA GLY A 24 17.46 18.35 18.04
C GLY A 24 17.44 17.55 16.74
N LEU A 25 18.60 17.23 16.18
CA LEU A 25 18.73 16.37 15.00
C LEU A 25 18.34 14.92 15.30
N ARG A 26 18.69 14.37 16.46
CA ARG A 26 18.22 13.04 16.89
C ARG A 26 16.71 12.99 17.07
N LEU A 27 16.12 14.03 17.66
CA LEU A 27 14.68 14.18 17.83
C LEU A 27 13.95 14.34 16.49
N GLY A 28 14.60 14.95 15.50
CA GLY A 28 14.04 15.21 14.17
C GLY A 28 14.44 14.22 13.07
N ALA A 29 15.29 13.24 13.37
CA ALA A 29 15.67 12.20 12.42
C ALA A 29 14.45 11.32 12.12
N ARG A 30 14.16 11.12 10.83
CA ARG A 30 13.12 10.19 10.40
C ARG A 30 13.59 8.77 10.74
N GLY A 31 12.90 8.13 11.68
CA GLY A 31 12.99 6.69 11.87
C GLY A 31 12.11 5.97 10.85
N ALA A 32 12.29 4.65 10.74
CA ALA A 32 11.34 3.81 10.04
C ALA A 32 9.96 3.94 10.72
N VAL A 33 8.94 4.24 9.93
CA VAL A 33 7.58 4.48 10.41
C VAL A 33 6.74 3.26 10.07
N ARG A 34 6.32 2.53 11.09
CA ARG A 34 5.28 1.52 10.93
C ARG A 34 3.90 2.19 10.89
N ALA A 35 3.07 1.73 9.96
CA ALA A 35 1.70 2.18 9.78
C ALA A 35 0.83 1.01 9.29
N ALA A 36 -0.48 1.13 9.49
CA ALA A 36 -1.44 0.15 8.98
C ALA A 36 -2.48 0.82 8.09
N ASP A 37 -2.76 0.21 6.94
CA ASP A 37 -3.89 0.56 6.10
C ASP A 37 -5.01 -0.46 6.34
N VAL A 38 -6.25 0.02 6.40
CA VAL A 38 -7.42 -0.84 6.61
C VAL A 38 -8.31 -0.80 5.39
N TYR A 39 -8.61 -1.97 4.86
CA TYR A 39 -9.54 -2.18 3.77
C TYR A 39 -10.77 -2.92 4.27
N VAL A 40 -11.93 -2.54 3.75
CA VAL A 40 -13.20 -3.20 4.06
C VAL A 40 -14.02 -3.40 2.80
N SER A 41 -14.67 -4.55 2.72
CA SER A 41 -15.73 -4.83 1.76
C SER A 41 -17.09 -4.64 2.43
N ALA A 42 -18.11 -4.26 1.66
CA ALA A 42 -19.48 -4.20 2.16
C ALA A 42 -19.93 -5.63 2.56
N PRO A 43 -20.35 -5.87 3.82
CA PRO A 43 -20.87 -7.17 4.21
C PRO A 43 -22.21 -7.42 3.52
N ALA A 44 -22.46 -8.67 3.13
CA ALA A 44 -23.78 -9.06 2.65
C ALA A 44 -24.83 -8.93 3.79
N PRO A 45 -26.10 -8.62 3.49
CA PRO A 45 -27.17 -8.56 4.50
C PRO A 45 -27.30 -9.83 5.34
N GLU A 46 -27.02 -10.98 4.74
CA GLU A 46 -27.03 -12.28 5.39
C GLU A 46 -25.78 -12.54 6.26
N SER A 47 -24.67 -11.83 6.05
CA SER A 47 -23.43 -12.08 6.80
C SER A 47 -23.59 -11.78 8.29
N GLU A 48 -22.94 -12.61 9.12
CA GLU A 48 -22.89 -12.46 10.57
C GLU A 48 -21.70 -11.60 11.04
N ALA A 49 -20.80 -11.27 10.12
CA ALA A 49 -19.58 -10.54 10.40
C ALA A 49 -19.23 -9.61 9.24
N PHE A 50 -18.37 -8.65 9.50
CA PHE A 50 -17.61 -7.98 8.47
C PHE A 50 -16.13 -8.22 8.72
N PHE A 51 -15.33 -8.01 7.68
CA PHE A 51 -13.93 -8.35 7.69
C PHE A 51 -13.11 -7.09 7.47
N LEU A 52 -12.13 -6.88 8.36
CA LEU A 52 -11.10 -5.88 8.18
C LEU A 52 -9.87 -6.56 7.61
N GLU A 53 -9.43 -6.11 6.45
CA GLU A 53 -8.13 -6.45 5.91
C GLU A 53 -7.14 -5.38 6.33
N VAL A 54 -6.21 -5.78 7.19
CA VAL A 54 -5.21 -4.89 7.75
C VAL A 54 -3.89 -5.16 7.06
N LEU A 55 -3.36 -4.16 6.37
CA LEU A 55 -2.04 -4.18 5.77
C LEU A 55 -1.09 -3.32 6.59
N VAL A 56 -0.12 -3.95 7.24
CA VAL A 56 0.93 -3.27 7.99
C VAL A 56 2.18 -3.14 7.13
N SER A 57 2.68 -1.92 7.02
CA SER A 57 3.94 -1.62 6.33
C SER A 57 4.87 -0.79 7.21
N SER A 58 6.16 -0.93 6.95
CA SER A 58 7.23 -0.07 7.45
C SER A 58 7.68 0.83 6.31
N ASP A 59 7.63 2.14 6.52
CA ASP A 59 8.17 3.15 5.61
C ASP A 59 9.52 3.65 6.17
N ASP A 60 10.62 3.23 5.55
CA ASP A 60 11.95 3.80 5.82
C ASP A 60 12.39 4.61 4.61
N ARG A 61 12.42 5.95 4.76
CA ARG A 61 12.85 6.91 3.73
C ARG A 61 12.12 6.78 2.39
N GLY A 62 10.82 6.43 2.42
CA GLY A 62 9.98 6.30 1.22
C GLY A 62 9.97 4.90 0.63
N VAL A 63 10.78 3.97 1.15
CA VAL A 63 10.69 2.55 0.81
C VAL A 63 9.69 1.90 1.74
N LYS A 64 8.57 1.43 1.17
CA LYS A 64 7.54 0.70 1.90
C LYS A 64 7.80 -0.79 1.81
N GLU A 65 7.93 -1.43 2.96
CA GLU A 65 8.07 -2.88 3.08
C GLU A 65 6.94 -3.46 3.95
N PRO A 66 6.45 -4.67 3.64
CA PRO A 66 5.49 -5.35 4.51
C PRO A 66 6.12 -5.63 5.89
N ALA A 67 5.38 -5.37 6.95
CA ALA A 67 5.88 -5.55 8.32
C ALA A 67 5.17 -6.71 9.01
N VAL A 68 5.95 -7.73 9.39
CA VAL A 68 5.47 -8.88 10.18
C VAL A 68 5.42 -8.51 11.66
N LEU A 69 4.21 -8.34 12.19
CA LEU A 69 3.92 -8.07 13.59
C LEU A 69 3.18 -9.25 14.25
N ARG A 70 3.51 -9.50 15.51
CA ARG A 70 2.79 -10.42 16.38
C ARG A 70 2.05 -9.64 17.45
N GLY A 71 0.83 -10.04 17.78
CA GLY A 71 0.04 -9.38 18.81
C GLY A 71 -0.48 -8.01 18.40
N LEU A 72 -0.83 -7.82 17.13
CA LEU A 72 -1.53 -6.62 16.66
C LEU A 72 -2.92 -6.56 17.32
N GLN A 73 -3.12 -5.53 18.13
CA GLN A 73 -4.38 -5.28 18.84
C GLN A 73 -5.32 -4.48 17.93
N VAL A 74 -6.50 -5.02 17.71
CA VAL A 74 -7.56 -4.42 16.89
C VAL A 74 -8.77 -4.19 17.77
N THR A 75 -9.11 -2.92 17.97
CA THR A 75 -10.31 -2.51 18.68
C THR A 75 -11.29 -1.92 17.69
N VAL A 76 -12.51 -2.44 17.70
CA VAL A 76 -13.61 -1.95 16.87
C VAL A 76 -14.76 -1.55 17.78
N ASP A 77 -15.09 -0.28 17.79
CA ASP A 77 -16.28 0.26 18.44
C ASP A 77 -17.37 0.44 17.39
N GLN A 78 -18.42 -0.39 17.47
CA GLN A 78 -19.57 -0.37 16.58
C GLN A 78 -20.83 -0.12 17.40
N CYS A 79 -21.48 1.02 17.16
CA CYS A 79 -22.74 1.40 17.80
C CYS A 79 -22.69 1.35 19.35
N GLY A 80 -21.52 1.59 19.96
CA GLY A 80 -21.32 1.50 21.41
C GLY A 80 -20.92 0.11 21.91
N THR A 81 -20.89 -0.90 21.05
CA THR A 81 -20.34 -2.21 21.39
C THR A 81 -18.89 -2.29 20.95
N ARG A 82 -18.02 -2.63 21.91
CA ARG A 82 -16.60 -2.79 21.66
C ARG A 82 -16.26 -4.26 21.39
N THR A 83 -15.59 -4.52 20.27
CA THR A 83 -14.95 -5.79 19.95
C THR A 83 -13.44 -5.59 19.99
N ASP A 84 -12.75 -6.41 20.77
CA ASP A 84 -11.29 -6.44 20.80
C ASP A 84 -10.80 -7.78 20.22
N ALA A 85 -9.81 -7.71 19.35
CA ALA A 85 -9.13 -8.87 18.78
C ALA A 85 -7.61 -8.67 18.86
N THR A 86 -6.88 -9.77 18.97
CA THR A 86 -5.42 -9.78 18.82
C THR A 86 -5.10 -10.71 17.67
N VAL A 87 -4.42 -10.20 16.65
CA VAL A 87 -4.09 -10.93 15.43
C VAL A 87 -2.60 -10.80 15.13
N ASP A 88 -2.08 -11.74 14.36
CA ASP A 88 -0.74 -11.67 13.81
C ASP A 88 -0.84 -11.33 12.32
N THR A 89 0.10 -10.54 11.82
CA THR A 89 0.25 -10.37 10.38
C THR A 89 1.17 -11.46 9.83
N ASN A 90 0.92 -11.92 8.62
CA ASN A 90 1.79 -12.88 7.94
C ASN A 90 3.02 -12.21 7.29
N SER A 91 3.76 -12.98 6.48
CA SER A 91 4.97 -12.53 5.74
C SER A 91 4.75 -11.37 4.78
N HIS A 92 3.50 -11.09 4.39
CA HIS A 92 3.12 -9.96 3.55
C HIS A 92 2.61 -8.76 4.36
N GLY A 93 2.74 -8.81 5.70
CA GLY A 93 2.25 -7.76 6.59
C GLY A 93 0.72 -7.70 6.65
N VAL A 94 0.02 -8.74 6.21
CA VAL A 94 -1.45 -8.75 6.18
C VAL A 94 -2.04 -9.55 7.34
N ALA A 95 -3.08 -8.99 7.95
CA ALA A 95 -3.94 -9.67 8.91
C ALA A 95 -5.40 -9.51 8.49
N LEU A 96 -6.18 -10.58 8.67
CA LEU A 96 -7.63 -10.57 8.44
C LEU A 96 -8.33 -10.63 9.80
N VAL A 97 -9.22 -9.67 10.07
CA VAL A 97 -9.95 -9.58 11.34
C VAL A 97 -11.44 -9.76 11.07
N ARG A 98 -12.02 -10.83 11.62
CA ARG A 98 -13.47 -11.05 11.62
C ARG A 98 -14.10 -10.29 12.77
N VAL A 99 -15.01 -9.37 12.47
CA VAL A 99 -15.71 -8.55 13.46
C VAL A 99 -17.21 -8.89 13.41
N PRO A 100 -17.83 -9.32 14.52
CA PRO A 100 -19.26 -9.61 14.55
C PRO A 100 -20.10 -8.43 14.07
N TRP A 101 -21.00 -8.68 13.12
CA TRP A 101 -21.82 -7.65 12.49
C TRP A 101 -23.06 -7.37 13.33
N GLN A 102 -22.98 -6.37 14.20
CA GLN A 102 -24.12 -5.94 15.01
C GLN A 102 -25.04 -4.94 14.28
N GLY A 103 -24.79 -4.69 12.99
CA GLY A 103 -25.30 -3.52 12.26
C GLY A 103 -26.50 -3.76 11.36
N LYS A 104 -27.13 -4.94 11.35
CA LYS A 104 -28.28 -5.20 10.46
C LYS A 104 -29.43 -4.21 10.72
N ASP A 105 -29.61 -3.82 11.98
CA ASP A 105 -30.75 -3.01 12.43
C ASP A 105 -30.43 -1.52 12.66
N HIS A 106 -29.15 -1.13 12.66
CA HIS A 106 -28.71 0.21 13.08
C HIS A 106 -28.49 1.22 11.92
N GLY A 107 -28.74 0.80 10.68
CA GLY A 107 -28.68 1.67 9.50
C GLY A 107 -27.30 2.33 9.24
N PRO A 108 -27.23 3.31 8.32
CA PRO A 108 -25.98 3.97 7.93
C PRO A 108 -25.43 4.94 9.00
N ALA A 109 -26.24 5.33 10.00
CA ALA A 109 -25.85 6.28 11.04
C ALA A 109 -24.97 5.68 12.14
N CYS A 110 -24.84 4.36 12.23
CA CYS A 110 -23.95 3.73 13.19
C CYS A 110 -22.48 3.98 12.80
N ALA A 111 -21.80 4.84 13.57
CA ALA A 111 -20.36 5.05 13.46
C ALA A 111 -19.60 3.79 13.88
N ARG A 112 -18.52 3.49 13.16
CA ARG A 112 -17.65 2.34 13.39
C ARG A 112 -16.22 2.84 13.50
N ARG A 113 -15.69 2.94 14.71
CA ARG A 113 -14.31 3.38 14.93
C ARG A 113 -13.41 2.16 15.03
N VAL A 114 -12.35 2.14 14.24
CA VAL A 114 -11.32 1.11 14.28
C VAL A 114 -10.03 1.75 14.79
N THR A 115 -9.41 1.10 15.77
CA THR A 115 -8.11 1.48 16.28
C THR A 115 -7.18 0.26 16.24
N LEU A 116 -6.05 0.41 15.55
CA LEU A 116 -4.99 -0.60 15.44
C LEU A 116 -3.79 -0.18 16.28
N ARG A 117 -3.36 -1.04 17.20
CA ARG A 117 -2.22 -0.78 18.09
C ARG A 117 -1.28 -1.98 18.13
N HIS A 118 0.01 -1.69 18.22
CA HIS A 118 1.02 -2.68 18.53
C HIS A 118 1.66 -2.33 19.87
N PRO A 119 1.95 -3.31 20.76
CA PRO A 119 2.47 -3.02 22.11
C PRO A 119 3.78 -2.23 22.13
N GLU A 120 4.62 -2.41 21.11
CA GLU A 120 5.91 -1.70 20.97
C GLU A 120 5.76 -0.26 20.44
N GLU A 121 4.55 0.12 20.00
CA GLU A 121 4.30 1.42 19.38
C GLU A 121 3.62 2.38 20.36
N THR A 122 4.19 3.58 20.48
CA THR A 122 3.66 4.63 21.38
C THR A 122 2.35 5.26 20.90
N SER A 123 2.04 5.12 19.60
CA SER A 123 0.82 5.64 18.98
C SER A 123 0.19 4.57 18.09
N PRO A 124 -1.14 4.62 17.87
CA PRO A 124 -1.79 3.63 17.02
C PRO A 124 -1.21 3.64 15.60
N LEU A 125 -1.19 2.45 14.99
CA LEU A 125 -0.78 2.24 13.60
C LEU A 125 -1.83 2.79 12.62
N ALA A 126 -3.10 2.75 13.02
CA ALA A 126 -4.22 3.42 12.36
C ALA A 126 -5.32 3.70 13.39
N ASP A 127 -6.05 4.80 13.25
CA ASP A 127 -7.22 5.12 14.06
C ASP A 127 -8.20 5.98 13.25
N GLY A 128 -9.48 5.62 13.24
CA GLY A 128 -10.49 6.43 12.58
C GLY A 128 -11.84 5.74 12.43
N VAL A 129 -12.80 6.48 11.88
CA VAL A 129 -14.15 5.97 11.58
C VAL A 129 -14.17 5.39 10.17
N ILE A 130 -14.70 4.19 10.02
CA ILE A 130 -14.85 3.52 8.73
C ILE A 130 -16.29 3.63 8.23
N ALA A 131 -16.43 3.67 6.91
CA ALA A 131 -17.70 3.56 6.21
C ALA A 131 -17.58 2.44 5.17
N PHE A 132 -18.66 1.67 4.98
CA PHE A 132 -18.65 0.65 3.94
C PHE A 132 -18.84 1.28 2.56
N PRO A 133 -18.23 0.68 1.53
CA PRO A 133 -18.56 1.05 0.16
C PRO A 133 -20.03 0.76 -0.14
N ALA A 134 -20.55 1.41 -1.18
CA ALA A 134 -21.89 1.10 -1.68
C ALA A 134 -21.98 -0.39 -2.10
N PRO A 135 -23.18 -0.99 -2.04
CA PRO A 135 -23.39 -2.36 -2.51
C PRO A 135 -22.95 -2.56 -3.95
N VAL A 136 -22.68 -3.82 -4.31
CA VAL A 136 -22.25 -4.22 -5.65
C VAL A 136 -23.28 -3.77 -6.69
N PRO A 137 -22.87 -3.09 -7.78
CA PRO A 137 -23.77 -2.81 -8.88
C PRO A 137 -24.28 -4.11 -9.53
N PRO A 138 -25.45 -4.09 -10.18
CA PRO A 138 -26.02 -5.29 -10.80
C PRO A 138 -25.09 -5.89 -11.86
N PRO A 139 -25.27 -7.18 -12.21
CA PRO A 139 -24.48 -7.81 -13.26
C PRO A 139 -24.49 -7.00 -14.54
N VAL A 140 -23.32 -6.85 -15.14
CA VAL A 140 -23.15 -6.25 -16.46
C VAL A 140 -22.90 -7.39 -17.44
N PRO A 141 -23.52 -7.40 -18.63
CA PRO A 141 -23.22 -8.38 -19.68
C PRO A 141 -21.70 -8.55 -19.86
N ALA A 142 -21.25 -9.77 -20.13
CA ALA A 142 -19.83 -10.02 -20.32
C ALA A 142 -19.38 -9.31 -21.60
N ASP A 143 -18.45 -8.37 -21.48
CA ASP A 143 -17.85 -7.76 -22.66
C ASP A 143 -16.94 -8.83 -23.28
N GLY A 144 -17.13 -9.08 -24.58
CA GLY A 144 -16.25 -9.98 -25.30
C GLY A 144 -14.81 -9.49 -25.25
N VAL A 145 -13.86 -10.42 -25.19
CA VAL A 145 -12.42 -10.13 -25.25
C VAL A 145 -12.14 -9.32 -26.51
N ARG A 146 -11.43 -8.21 -26.31
CA ARG A 146 -11.15 -7.27 -27.40
C ARG A 146 -10.08 -7.86 -28.32
N PRO A 147 -10.36 -7.97 -29.63
CA PRO A 147 -9.35 -8.41 -30.60
C PRO A 147 -8.30 -7.32 -30.80
N THR A 148 -7.12 -7.76 -31.23
CA THR A 148 -6.14 -6.90 -31.91
C THR A 148 -6.43 -6.87 -33.42
N LYS A 149 -6.84 -7.99 -34.00
CA LYS A 149 -7.19 -8.12 -35.41
C LYS A 149 -8.45 -8.98 -35.57
N ARG A 150 -9.31 -8.62 -36.52
CA ARG A 150 -10.43 -9.42 -37.02
C ARG A 150 -10.46 -9.37 -38.53
N ASP A 151 -10.81 -10.47 -39.18
CA ASP A 151 -10.98 -10.56 -40.63
C ASP A 151 -12.10 -11.55 -41.00
N GLY A 152 -12.59 -11.48 -42.22
CA GLY A 152 -13.61 -12.38 -42.78
C GLY A 152 -15.07 -12.02 -42.47
N ALA A 153 -15.97 -12.85 -42.98
CA ALA A 153 -17.43 -12.65 -42.91
C ALA A 153 -18.04 -13.19 -41.61
N LEU A 154 -17.37 -14.12 -40.92
CA LEU A 154 -17.79 -14.61 -39.61
C LEU A 154 -17.29 -13.69 -38.50
N ARG A 155 -18.20 -13.18 -37.68
CA ARG A 155 -17.87 -12.46 -36.45
C ARG A 155 -17.60 -13.47 -35.35
N ILE A 156 -16.37 -13.47 -34.87
CA ILE A 156 -15.90 -14.26 -33.72
C ILE A 156 -15.86 -13.37 -32.49
N GLU A 157 -16.50 -13.83 -31.42
CA GLU A 157 -16.45 -13.19 -30.10
C GLU A 157 -15.96 -14.21 -29.08
N LEU A 158 -14.98 -13.80 -28.28
CA LEU A 158 -14.43 -14.62 -27.22
C LEU A 158 -14.90 -14.10 -25.88
N PHE A 159 -15.20 -15.02 -24.96
CA PHE A 159 -15.62 -14.71 -23.61
C PHE A 159 -14.88 -15.61 -22.65
N THR A 160 -14.44 -15.05 -21.54
CA THR A 160 -13.98 -15.81 -20.38
C THR A 160 -15.07 -15.65 -19.35
N PRO A 161 -15.82 -16.72 -18.97
CA PRO A 161 -16.82 -16.62 -17.92
C PRO A 161 -16.19 -15.98 -16.68
N GLU A 162 -15.02 -16.45 -16.29
CA GLU A 162 -14.27 -15.97 -15.13
C GLU A 162 -13.68 -14.55 -15.30
N GLY A 163 -13.86 -13.91 -16.45
CA GLY A 163 -13.33 -12.58 -16.80
C GLY A 163 -11.83 -12.54 -17.06
N LYS A 164 -11.06 -13.33 -16.32
CA LYS A 164 -9.62 -13.57 -16.51
C LYS A 164 -9.32 -15.04 -16.30
N LEU A 165 -8.41 -15.59 -17.09
CA LEU A 165 -7.99 -17.00 -17.01
C LEU A 165 -6.83 -17.15 -16.01
N PRO A 166 -6.89 -18.12 -15.08
CA PRO A 166 -5.79 -18.36 -14.16
C PRO A 166 -4.56 -18.88 -14.92
N VAL A 167 -3.39 -18.33 -14.61
CA VAL A 167 -2.12 -18.81 -15.19
C VAL A 167 -1.74 -20.15 -14.53
N ASP A 168 -1.26 -21.09 -15.34
CA ASP A 168 -0.87 -22.45 -14.97
C ASP A 168 -2.00 -23.35 -14.44
N ALA A 169 -3.26 -22.95 -14.66
CA ALA A 169 -4.43 -23.74 -14.30
C ALA A 169 -5.41 -23.87 -15.48
N ASP A 170 -6.18 -24.95 -15.51
CA ASP A 170 -7.23 -25.13 -16.52
C ASP A 170 -8.33 -24.09 -16.31
N GLY A 171 -8.70 -23.42 -17.39
CA GLY A 171 -9.83 -22.50 -17.50
C GLY A 171 -10.66 -22.78 -18.74
N GLU A 172 -11.65 -21.91 -18.99
CA GLU A 172 -12.58 -22.07 -20.11
C GLU A 172 -12.66 -20.79 -20.96
N LEU A 173 -12.45 -20.95 -22.26
CA LEU A 173 -12.71 -19.93 -23.27
C LEU A 173 -13.98 -20.29 -24.03
N TRP A 174 -14.90 -19.34 -24.10
CA TRP A 174 -16.15 -19.49 -24.83
C TRP A 174 -16.08 -18.70 -26.13
N VAL A 175 -16.43 -19.37 -27.23
CA VAL A 175 -16.41 -18.79 -28.57
C VAL A 175 -17.86 -18.66 -29.06
N ARG A 176 -18.25 -17.46 -29.50
CA ARG A 176 -19.50 -17.23 -30.23
C ARG A 176 -19.19 -16.86 -31.67
N ILE A 177 -19.78 -17.60 -32.59
CA ILE A 177 -19.69 -17.37 -34.03
C ILE A 177 -21.03 -16.91 -34.56
N SER A 178 -21.00 -15.80 -35.31
CA SER A 178 -22.18 -15.25 -35.95
C SER A 178 -21.86 -14.70 -37.34
N LYS A 179 -22.87 -14.63 -38.21
CA LYS A 179 -22.82 -13.98 -39.52
C LYS A 179 -24.04 -13.06 -39.61
N ASP A 180 -23.81 -11.78 -39.91
CA ASP A 180 -24.86 -10.76 -39.97
C ASP A 180 -25.74 -10.71 -38.69
N GLY A 181 -25.15 -11.05 -37.54
CA GLY A 181 -25.82 -11.12 -36.24
C GLY A 181 -26.55 -12.44 -35.95
N ALA A 182 -26.73 -13.32 -36.94
CA ALA A 182 -27.32 -14.65 -36.74
C ALA A 182 -26.25 -15.66 -36.27
N PRO A 183 -26.53 -16.52 -35.27
CA PRO A 183 -25.59 -17.56 -34.85
C PRO A 183 -25.28 -18.55 -35.98
N GLN A 184 -24.06 -19.09 -36.03
CA GLN A 184 -23.61 -20.00 -37.08
C GLN A 184 -22.85 -21.19 -36.52
N SER A 185 -23.17 -22.39 -37.01
CA SER A 185 -22.31 -23.56 -36.80
C SER A 185 -21.08 -23.46 -37.70
N ALA A 186 -19.90 -23.61 -37.13
CA ALA A 186 -18.61 -23.46 -37.81
C ALA A 186 -17.57 -24.39 -37.17
N SER A 187 -16.64 -24.87 -37.99
CA SER A 187 -15.43 -25.50 -37.51
C SER A 187 -14.44 -24.44 -37.02
N LEU A 188 -13.80 -24.68 -35.87
CA LEU A 188 -12.84 -23.80 -35.24
C LEU A 188 -11.46 -24.47 -35.17
N GLU A 189 -10.44 -23.74 -35.55
CA GLU A 189 -9.03 -24.05 -35.28
C GLU A 189 -8.46 -22.95 -34.39
N ILE A 190 -7.79 -23.35 -33.32
CA ILE A 190 -7.29 -22.43 -32.29
C ILE A 190 -5.79 -22.67 -32.14
N GLU A 191 -5.02 -21.60 -32.30
CA GLU A 191 -3.57 -21.64 -32.22
C GLU A 191 -3.08 -20.70 -31.12
N SER A 192 -2.07 -21.16 -30.37
CA SER A 192 -1.39 -20.37 -29.36
C SER A 192 -0.03 -20.98 -29.03
N GLU A 193 0.96 -20.14 -28.78
CA GLU A 193 2.24 -20.53 -28.19
C GLU A 193 2.22 -20.44 -26.65
N ASP A 194 1.36 -19.56 -26.11
CA ASP A 194 1.32 -19.19 -24.70
C ASP A 194 0.21 -19.91 -23.91
N VAL A 195 -0.72 -20.55 -24.60
CA VAL A 195 -1.91 -21.20 -24.04
C VAL A 195 -1.97 -22.64 -24.52
N GLU A 196 -2.11 -23.58 -23.59
CA GLU A 196 -2.47 -24.94 -23.98
C GLU A 196 -3.93 -24.95 -24.43
N VAL A 197 -4.14 -25.31 -25.69
CA VAL A 197 -5.46 -25.45 -26.32
C VAL A 197 -5.62 -26.87 -26.89
N PRO A 198 -6.85 -27.37 -27.08
CA PRO A 198 -7.08 -28.68 -27.66
C PRO A 198 -6.48 -28.76 -29.05
N LYS A 199 -5.84 -29.88 -29.38
CA LYS A 199 -5.35 -30.14 -30.73
C LYS A 199 -6.51 -30.57 -31.63
N GLY A 200 -6.58 -29.99 -32.81
CA GLY A 200 -7.55 -30.35 -33.85
C GLY A 200 -8.77 -29.43 -33.91
N THR A 201 -9.67 -29.75 -34.82
CA THR A 201 -10.82 -28.91 -35.16
C THR A 201 -11.98 -29.12 -34.18
N LEU A 202 -12.45 -28.04 -33.58
CA LEU A 202 -13.69 -28.02 -32.78
C LEU A 202 -14.87 -27.62 -33.67
N VAL A 203 -16.10 -27.95 -33.30
CA VAL A 203 -17.29 -27.52 -34.03
C VAL A 203 -18.23 -26.78 -33.09
N THR A 204 -18.67 -25.59 -33.48
CA THR A 204 -19.68 -24.86 -32.70
C THR A 204 -21.05 -25.52 -32.84
N CYS A 205 -21.82 -25.46 -31.76
CA CYS A 205 -23.21 -25.86 -31.73
C CYS A 205 -24.04 -25.06 -32.75
N THR A 206 -25.28 -25.51 -33.03
CA THR A 206 -26.21 -24.82 -33.93
C THR A 206 -26.55 -23.40 -33.49
N ASN A 207 -26.40 -23.09 -32.19
CA ASN A 207 -26.54 -21.75 -31.63
C ASN A 207 -25.25 -20.91 -31.70
N GLY A 208 -24.24 -21.36 -32.45
CA GLY A 208 -22.98 -20.65 -32.67
C GLY A 208 -21.98 -20.66 -31.54
N PHE A 209 -22.22 -21.43 -30.47
CA PHE A 209 -21.31 -21.49 -29.32
C PHE A 209 -20.41 -22.71 -29.33
N ALA A 210 -19.16 -22.52 -28.89
CA ALA A 210 -18.26 -23.60 -28.48
C ALA A 210 -17.58 -23.26 -27.15
N ARG A 211 -17.31 -24.31 -26.38
CA ARG A 211 -16.49 -24.25 -25.16
C ARG A 211 -15.13 -24.85 -25.47
N VAL A 212 -14.08 -24.11 -25.16
CA VAL A 212 -12.69 -24.49 -25.41
C VAL A 212 -11.99 -24.54 -24.04
N PRO A 213 -11.56 -25.72 -23.56
CA PRO A 213 -10.71 -25.79 -22.38
C PRO A 213 -9.34 -25.19 -22.73
N VAL A 214 -8.85 -24.29 -21.89
CA VAL A 214 -7.60 -23.56 -22.13
C VAL A 214 -6.76 -23.53 -20.85
N LYS A 215 -5.43 -23.55 -20.98
CA LYS A 215 -4.53 -23.35 -19.84
C LYS A 215 -3.42 -22.37 -20.21
N PRO A 216 -3.55 -21.08 -19.85
CA PRO A 216 -2.50 -20.09 -20.07
C PRO A 216 -1.24 -20.47 -19.29
N ARG A 217 -0.08 -20.46 -19.95
CA ARG A 217 1.22 -20.69 -19.31
C ARG A 217 1.92 -19.40 -18.90
N PHE A 218 1.45 -18.26 -19.42
CA PHE A 218 2.07 -16.96 -19.19
C PHE A 218 1.06 -15.89 -18.76
N PRO A 219 1.50 -14.88 -17.98
CA PRO A 219 0.72 -13.70 -17.63
C PRO A 219 0.25 -12.86 -18.83
N ILE A 220 0.87 -13.01 -20.00
CA ILE A 220 0.43 -12.36 -21.23
C ILE A 220 0.32 -13.48 -22.24
N ALA A 221 -0.89 -13.78 -22.70
CA ALA A 221 -1.13 -14.93 -23.56
C ALA A 221 -1.97 -14.52 -24.76
N GLY A 222 -1.47 -14.79 -25.97
CA GLY A 222 -2.19 -14.52 -27.22
C GLY A 222 -2.88 -15.78 -27.76
N VAL A 223 -4.03 -15.62 -28.42
CA VAL A 223 -4.64 -16.69 -29.21
C VAL A 223 -5.09 -16.21 -30.59
N SER A 224 -4.99 -17.12 -31.55
CA SER A 224 -5.62 -17.01 -32.87
C SER A 224 -6.78 -18.00 -32.94
N VAL A 225 -7.93 -17.54 -33.44
CA VAL A 225 -9.10 -18.39 -33.68
C VAL A 225 -9.51 -18.23 -35.14
N HIS A 226 -9.50 -19.34 -35.86
CA HIS A 226 -9.87 -19.45 -37.26
C HIS A 226 -11.18 -20.22 -37.36
N ALA A 227 -12.20 -19.61 -37.94
CA ALA A 227 -13.52 -20.21 -38.10
C ALA A 227 -13.84 -20.42 -39.57
N HIS A 228 -14.33 -21.61 -39.92
CA HIS A 228 -14.81 -21.96 -41.25
C HIS A 228 -16.23 -22.52 -41.17
N ALA A 229 -17.13 -22.00 -42.00
CA ALA A 229 -18.50 -22.51 -42.13
C ALA A 229 -18.68 -23.15 -43.51
N GLU A 230 -19.80 -22.87 -44.20
CA GLU A 230 -20.01 -23.27 -45.58
C GLU A 230 -18.89 -22.77 -46.51
N LYS A 231 -18.76 -23.40 -47.69
CA LYS A 231 -17.64 -23.19 -48.62
C LYS A 231 -17.40 -21.70 -48.90
N GLY A 232 -16.23 -21.20 -48.47
CA GLY A 232 -15.78 -19.82 -48.69
C GLY A 232 -16.19 -18.81 -47.61
N VAL A 233 -16.94 -19.23 -46.58
CA VAL A 233 -17.29 -18.38 -45.44
C VAL A 233 -16.33 -18.64 -44.29
N PHE A 234 -15.51 -17.65 -43.96
CA PHE A 234 -14.51 -17.73 -42.90
C PHE A 234 -14.54 -16.51 -41.99
N GLY A 235 -13.87 -16.61 -40.84
CA GLY A 235 -13.50 -15.46 -40.02
C GLY A 235 -12.27 -15.77 -39.21
N ASP A 236 -11.49 -14.73 -38.94
CA ASP A 236 -10.27 -14.78 -38.14
C ASP A 236 -10.37 -13.82 -36.97
N TRP A 237 -9.87 -14.25 -35.82
CA TRP A 237 -9.75 -13.46 -34.62
C TRP A 237 -8.36 -13.64 -34.03
N PHE A 238 -7.71 -12.54 -33.70
CA PHE A 238 -6.43 -12.55 -33.00
C PHE A 238 -6.43 -11.50 -31.91
N GLY A 239 -5.92 -11.85 -30.73
CA GLY A 239 -5.79 -10.93 -29.62
C GLY A 239 -5.29 -11.56 -28.32
N PRO A 240 -5.02 -10.72 -27.32
CA PRO A 240 -4.62 -11.18 -26.00
C PRO A 240 -5.82 -11.75 -25.24
N LEU A 241 -5.58 -12.82 -24.48
CA LEU A 241 -6.52 -13.30 -23.48
C LEU A 241 -6.28 -12.56 -22.15
N PRO A 242 -7.37 -12.23 -21.42
CA PRO A 242 -7.24 -11.70 -20.09
C PRO A 242 -6.82 -12.83 -19.15
N THR A 243 -5.71 -12.66 -18.46
CA THR A 243 -5.09 -13.65 -17.56
C THR A 243 -4.95 -13.09 -16.15
N LEU A 244 -4.89 -13.97 -15.16
CA LEU A 244 -4.71 -13.62 -13.75
C LEU A 244 -3.58 -14.45 -13.13
N PRO A 245 -2.36 -13.87 -13.03
CA PRO A 245 -1.24 -14.53 -12.36
C PRO A 245 -1.51 -14.73 -10.87
N GLY A 246 -1.13 -15.89 -10.33
CA GLY A 246 -1.30 -16.20 -8.91
C GLY A 246 -2.76 -16.44 -8.48
N ALA A 247 -3.68 -16.56 -9.44
CA ALA A 247 -5.03 -17.01 -9.17
C ALA A 247 -5.00 -18.47 -8.68
N THR A 248 -5.81 -18.75 -7.66
CA THR A 248 -6.00 -20.10 -7.14
C THR A 248 -7.37 -20.60 -7.51
N ARG A 249 -7.44 -21.81 -8.07
CA ARG A 249 -8.70 -22.43 -8.44
C ARG A 249 -9.37 -23.00 -7.19
N ALA A 250 -10.61 -22.65 -6.89
CA ALA A 250 -11.31 -23.16 -5.71
C ALA A 250 -12.66 -23.84 -5.98
N ARG A 251 -12.80 -25.16 -5.75
CA ARG A 251 -14.03 -25.94 -6.03
C ARG A 251 -14.80 -26.20 -4.75
N LEU A 252 -16.13 -26.19 -4.81
CA LEU A 252 -16.94 -26.65 -3.69
C LEU A 252 -17.02 -28.19 -3.73
N GLU A 253 -16.49 -28.86 -2.71
CA GLU A 253 -16.49 -30.32 -2.59
C GLU A 253 -17.73 -30.83 -1.86
N THR A 254 -18.18 -30.08 -0.85
CA THR A 254 -19.44 -30.29 -0.12
C THR A 254 -20.09 -28.93 0.14
N GLU A 255 -21.34 -28.90 0.60
CA GLU A 255 -22.03 -27.65 0.99
C GLU A 255 -21.28 -26.83 2.05
N SER A 256 -20.31 -27.41 2.75
CA SER A 256 -19.54 -26.79 3.83
C SER A 256 -18.02 -26.82 3.61
N THR A 257 -17.53 -27.26 2.44
CA THR A 257 -16.08 -27.40 2.19
C THR A 257 -15.68 -26.89 0.81
N LEU A 258 -14.79 -25.89 0.79
CA LEU A 258 -14.09 -25.41 -0.40
C LEU A 258 -12.73 -26.08 -0.49
N VAL A 259 -12.35 -26.51 -1.68
CA VAL A 259 -11.05 -27.10 -2.00
C VAL A 259 -10.31 -26.14 -2.93
N LEU A 260 -9.21 -25.58 -2.46
CA LEU A 260 -8.35 -24.64 -3.17
C LEU A 260 -7.19 -25.41 -3.81
N HIS A 261 -6.95 -25.16 -5.08
CA HIS A 261 -5.92 -25.74 -5.94
C HIS A 261 -4.94 -24.62 -6.31
N PRO A 262 -3.95 -24.33 -5.45
CA PRO A 262 -3.01 -23.25 -5.71
C PRO A 262 -2.14 -23.55 -6.93
N ALA A 263 -1.87 -22.53 -7.74
CA ALA A 263 -0.88 -22.63 -8.81
C ALA A 263 0.54 -22.59 -8.20
N GLY A 264 1.00 -23.75 -7.71
CA GLY A 264 2.31 -23.96 -7.09
C GLY A 264 2.40 -23.67 -5.58
N PRO A 265 3.57 -23.88 -4.96
CA PRO A 265 3.80 -23.61 -3.54
C PRO A 265 3.61 -22.14 -3.20
N ARG A 266 2.80 -21.85 -2.18
CA ARG A 266 2.53 -20.48 -1.71
C ARG A 266 2.68 -20.37 -0.19
N PRO A 267 3.20 -19.24 0.34
CA PRO A 267 3.33 -19.06 1.78
C PRO A 267 1.98 -18.85 2.48
N ALA A 268 0.97 -18.35 1.76
CA ALA A 268 -0.39 -18.18 2.23
C ALA A 268 -1.35 -18.09 1.04
N LEU A 269 -2.62 -18.39 1.28
CA LEU A 269 -3.74 -18.15 0.40
C LEU A 269 -4.76 -17.29 1.12
N TYR A 270 -5.21 -16.23 0.45
CA TYR A 270 -6.27 -15.35 0.92
C TYR A 270 -7.50 -15.59 0.09
N GLY A 271 -8.64 -15.77 0.73
CA GLY A 271 -9.91 -15.99 0.06
C GLY A 271 -10.98 -15.04 0.55
N LYS A 272 -11.81 -14.57 -0.39
CA LYS A 272 -13.07 -13.88 -0.09
C LYS A 272 -14.22 -14.56 -0.79
N VAL A 273 -15.26 -14.87 -0.04
CA VAL A 273 -16.50 -15.44 -0.54
C VAL A 273 -17.53 -14.32 -0.55
N TYR A 274 -18.08 -13.99 -1.72
CA TYR A 274 -19.15 -13.00 -1.81
C TYR A 274 -20.46 -13.63 -2.33
N GLY A 275 -21.56 -13.09 -1.81
CA GLY A 275 -22.92 -13.36 -2.29
C GLY A 275 -23.40 -12.31 -3.28
N ALA A 276 -24.71 -12.25 -3.51
CA ALA A 276 -25.31 -11.30 -4.46
C ALA A 276 -25.24 -9.85 -4.00
N HIS A 277 -25.08 -9.66 -2.69
CA HIS A 277 -25.29 -8.39 -2.04
C HIS A 277 -24.07 -7.93 -1.22
N GLY A 278 -22.96 -8.67 -1.22
CA GLY A 278 -21.74 -8.29 -0.51
C GLY A 278 -20.90 -9.48 -0.06
N LEU A 279 -19.94 -9.21 0.82
CA LEU A 279 -19.01 -10.20 1.37
C LEU A 279 -19.73 -11.10 2.37
N LEU A 280 -19.66 -12.41 2.16
CA LEU A 280 -20.19 -13.43 3.06
C LEU A 280 -19.14 -13.82 4.09
N ASP A 281 -17.95 -14.14 3.60
CA ASP A 281 -16.85 -14.66 4.41
C ASP A 281 -15.49 -14.30 3.82
N ALA A 282 -14.45 -14.31 4.65
CA ALA A 282 -13.07 -14.16 4.21
C ALA A 282 -12.15 -15.02 5.08
N PHE A 283 -11.08 -15.53 4.49
CA PHE A 283 -10.13 -16.41 5.16
C PHE A 283 -8.70 -16.17 4.70
N SER A 284 -7.76 -16.57 5.55
CA SER A 284 -6.34 -16.69 5.24
C SER A 284 -5.88 -18.06 5.72
N VAL A 285 -5.29 -18.86 4.83
CA VAL A 285 -4.82 -20.21 5.12
C VAL A 285 -3.39 -20.40 4.63
N VAL A 286 -2.57 -21.10 5.41
CA VAL A 286 -1.21 -21.50 5.01
C VAL A 286 -1.32 -22.93 4.47
N PRO A 287 -1.03 -23.17 3.17
CA PRO A 287 -1.09 -24.52 2.61
C PRO A 287 -0.01 -25.42 3.24
N GLU A 288 -0.40 -26.62 3.65
CA GLU A 288 0.52 -27.67 4.11
C GLU A 288 1.07 -28.44 2.89
N GLY A 289 1.91 -27.78 2.08
CA GLY A 289 2.55 -28.35 0.89
C GLY A 289 1.88 -27.99 -0.43
N ASP A 290 2.18 -28.75 -1.49
CA ASP A 290 1.80 -28.44 -2.89
C ASP A 290 0.41 -28.98 -3.29
N GLY A 291 -0.39 -29.43 -2.31
CA GLY A 291 -1.67 -30.09 -2.54
C GLY A 291 -2.90 -29.18 -2.37
N ASP A 292 -4.05 -29.78 -2.61
CA ASP A 292 -5.37 -29.22 -2.34
C ASP A 292 -5.51 -28.72 -0.89
N VAL A 293 -5.90 -27.47 -0.72
CA VAL A 293 -6.20 -26.89 0.59
C VAL A 293 -7.70 -26.93 0.84
N ARG A 294 -8.13 -27.56 1.94
CA ARG A 294 -9.54 -27.58 2.33
C ARG A 294 -9.81 -26.45 3.33
N VAL A 295 -10.78 -25.59 3.01
CA VAL A 295 -11.25 -24.54 3.91
C VAL A 295 -12.76 -24.67 4.14
N PRO A 296 -13.26 -24.33 5.35
CA PRO A 296 -14.68 -24.28 5.59
C PRO A 296 -15.37 -23.33 4.60
N ALA A 297 -16.49 -23.78 4.06
CA ALA A 297 -17.34 -22.99 3.21
C ALA A 297 -18.45 -22.37 4.09
N PRO A 298 -18.84 -21.09 3.91
CA PRO A 298 -19.84 -20.47 4.76
C PRO A 298 -21.19 -21.22 4.72
N ALA A 299 -21.87 -21.32 5.87
CA ALA A 299 -23.08 -22.15 6.04
C ALA A 299 -24.28 -21.74 5.16
N SER A 300 -24.21 -20.60 4.47
CA SER A 300 -25.29 -20.01 3.66
C SER A 300 -25.00 -19.95 2.16
N LEU A 301 -24.12 -20.80 1.64
CA LEU A 301 -23.74 -20.77 0.22
C LEU A 301 -24.96 -20.92 -0.71
N GLY A 302 -25.93 -21.79 -0.37
CA GLY A 302 -27.19 -21.99 -1.10
C GLY A 302 -27.03 -22.04 -2.64
N ASP A 303 -28.08 -21.66 -3.37
CA ASP A 303 -28.00 -21.44 -4.84
C ASP A 303 -27.32 -20.09 -5.21
N ARG A 304 -26.56 -19.48 -4.29
CA ARG A 304 -26.27 -18.02 -4.32
C ARG A 304 -24.83 -17.62 -3.98
N VAL A 305 -23.89 -18.54 -4.09
CA VAL A 305 -22.47 -18.18 -4.16
C VAL A 305 -22.21 -17.55 -5.50
N LEU A 306 -21.73 -16.30 -5.50
CA LEU A 306 -21.46 -15.60 -6.74
C LEU A 306 -19.96 -15.39 -6.97
N TRP A 307 -19.13 -15.43 -5.90
CA TRP A 307 -17.71 -15.04 -5.98
C TRP A 307 -16.81 -15.80 -5.03
N LEU A 308 -15.65 -16.22 -5.53
CA LEU A 308 -14.50 -16.62 -4.72
C LEU A 308 -13.23 -16.00 -5.29
N ALA A 309 -12.69 -15.00 -4.61
CA ALA A 309 -11.41 -14.39 -4.97
C ALA A 309 -10.31 -15.03 -4.12
N VAL A 310 -9.48 -15.89 -4.72
CA VAL A 310 -8.34 -16.51 -4.02
C VAL A 310 -7.04 -16.11 -4.69
N SER A 311 -6.14 -15.51 -3.91
CA SER A 311 -4.80 -15.18 -4.38
C SER A 311 -3.75 -15.53 -3.34
N SER A 312 -2.53 -15.73 -3.80
CA SER A 312 -1.33 -15.75 -2.96
C SER A 312 -0.83 -14.37 -2.58
N ASP A 313 -1.31 -13.32 -3.26
CA ASP A 313 -0.95 -11.93 -2.99
C ASP A 313 -2.20 -11.17 -2.51
N PRO A 314 -2.20 -10.65 -1.27
CA PRO A 314 -3.34 -9.88 -0.75
C PRO A 314 -3.56 -8.58 -1.52
N PHE A 315 -2.57 -8.07 -2.26
CA PHE A 315 -2.75 -6.93 -3.16
C PHE A 315 -3.41 -7.32 -4.47
N VAL A 316 -3.29 -8.58 -4.90
CA VAL A 316 -3.99 -9.07 -6.10
C VAL A 316 -5.47 -9.26 -5.79
N THR A 317 -5.86 -9.71 -4.58
CA THR A 317 -7.29 -9.65 -4.19
C THR A 317 -7.79 -8.21 -4.17
N LEU A 318 -7.02 -7.25 -3.65
CA LEU A 318 -7.38 -5.82 -3.61
C LEU A 318 -7.39 -5.11 -5.00
N SER A 319 -6.58 -5.55 -5.96
CA SER A 319 -6.46 -4.92 -7.30
C SER A 319 -7.24 -5.65 -8.39
N ALA A 320 -7.50 -6.96 -8.24
CA ALA A 320 -8.43 -7.70 -9.08
C ALA A 320 -9.87 -7.16 -8.92
N GLU A 321 -10.17 -6.57 -7.77
CA GLU A 321 -11.39 -5.85 -7.43
C GLU A 321 -11.54 -4.57 -8.28
N GLY A 322 -12.13 -4.72 -9.47
CA GLY A 322 -12.53 -3.59 -10.30
C GLY A 322 -12.32 -3.73 -11.80
N GLU A 323 -11.45 -4.66 -12.21
CA GLU A 323 -11.18 -4.99 -13.62
C GLU A 323 -11.41 -6.48 -13.92
N THR A 324 -11.60 -7.30 -12.89
CA THR A 324 -11.81 -8.75 -13.04
C THR A 324 -13.31 -9.01 -12.97
N ARG A 325 -13.93 -9.35 -14.09
CA ARG A 325 -15.34 -9.74 -14.19
C ARG A 325 -15.45 -11.24 -13.98
N VAL A 326 -15.43 -11.69 -12.75
CA VAL A 326 -15.62 -13.10 -12.47
C VAL A 326 -17.08 -13.46 -12.82
N SER A 327 -17.39 -14.56 -13.50
CA SER A 327 -18.80 -14.97 -13.73
C SER A 327 -19.34 -15.56 -12.44
N ARG A 328 -20.67 -15.60 -12.34
CA ARG A 328 -21.47 -16.58 -11.56
C ARG A 328 -20.86 -17.98 -11.46
N SER A 329 -19.97 -18.34 -12.39
CA SER A 329 -19.35 -19.64 -12.56
C SER A 329 -17.84 -19.70 -12.30
N ALA A 330 -17.18 -18.66 -11.77
CA ALA A 330 -15.84 -18.82 -11.17
C ALA A 330 -15.91 -19.01 -9.64
N LEU A 331 -16.73 -19.97 -9.26
CA LEU A 331 -16.20 -21.07 -8.48
C LEU A 331 -15.29 -21.85 -9.42
N ALA A 332 -14.18 -22.41 -8.94
CA ALA A 332 -13.60 -23.48 -9.72
C ALA A 332 -14.66 -24.48 -10.11
N SER A 333 -14.68 -24.73 -11.40
CA SER A 333 -15.37 -25.80 -12.06
C SER A 333 -16.81 -26.01 -11.63
N SER A 334 -17.66 -25.66 -12.59
CA SER A 334 -18.97 -26.26 -12.84
C SER A 334 -20.00 -26.02 -11.75
N GLU A 335 -21.22 -25.78 -12.18
CA GLU A 335 -22.42 -25.98 -11.38
C GLU A 335 -22.23 -27.05 -10.31
N VAL A 336 -22.17 -26.61 -9.05
CA VAL A 336 -22.48 -27.51 -7.93
C VAL A 336 -23.99 -27.64 -7.93
N ARG A 337 -24.50 -28.45 -8.85
CA ARG A 337 -25.69 -29.23 -8.57
C ARG A 337 -25.21 -30.46 -7.83
N VAL A 338 -25.49 -30.49 -6.53
CA VAL A 338 -25.51 -31.72 -5.75
C VAL A 338 -26.34 -32.74 -6.55
N GLY A 339 -25.67 -33.68 -7.25
CA GLY A 339 -26.32 -34.88 -7.79
C GLY A 339 -26.29 -35.18 -9.29
N THR A 340 -25.60 -34.45 -10.19
CA THR A 340 -25.53 -34.92 -11.61
C THR A 340 -24.12 -34.84 -12.22
N LYS A 341 -23.53 -36.02 -12.47
CA LYS A 341 -22.19 -36.27 -13.06
C LYS A 341 -21.98 -35.78 -14.52
N ALA A 342 -22.90 -35.04 -15.12
CA ALA A 342 -22.78 -34.62 -16.51
C ALA A 342 -22.33 -33.16 -16.60
N ALA A 343 -21.18 -32.91 -17.25
CA ALA A 343 -20.79 -31.55 -17.60
C ALA A 343 -21.90 -30.91 -18.46
N PRO A 344 -22.29 -29.66 -18.21
CA PRO A 344 -23.31 -28.98 -18.99
C PRO A 344 -22.92 -28.99 -20.48
N THR A 345 -23.86 -29.38 -21.34
CA THR A 345 -23.62 -29.42 -22.78
C THR A 345 -23.43 -27.97 -23.27
N PRO A 346 -22.34 -27.63 -23.99
CA PRO A 346 -22.06 -26.26 -24.43
C PRO A 346 -23.24 -25.60 -25.16
N CYS A 347 -24.03 -26.41 -25.86
CA CYS A 347 -25.18 -25.99 -26.64
C CYS A 347 -26.36 -25.47 -25.81
N LEU A 348 -26.46 -25.80 -24.52
CA LEU A 348 -27.53 -25.32 -23.64
C LEU A 348 -27.10 -24.15 -22.75
N PHE A 349 -25.82 -24.09 -22.39
CA PHE A 349 -25.31 -23.14 -21.39
C PHE A 349 -24.62 -21.90 -21.97
N GLY A 350 -24.05 -21.98 -23.17
CA GLY A 350 -23.30 -20.87 -23.78
C GLY A 350 -24.07 -19.54 -23.86
N PRO A 351 -25.31 -19.52 -24.39
CA PRO A 351 -26.10 -18.29 -24.48
C PRO A 351 -26.35 -17.63 -23.13
N ARG A 352 -26.72 -18.44 -22.12
CA ARG A 352 -27.05 -17.97 -20.78
C ARG A 352 -25.84 -17.36 -20.06
N LEU A 353 -24.65 -17.93 -20.24
CA LEU A 353 -23.41 -17.40 -19.66
C LEU A 353 -23.02 -16.03 -20.23
N VAL A 354 -23.25 -15.81 -21.53
CA VAL A 354 -22.97 -14.52 -22.18
C VAL A 354 -24.03 -13.47 -21.84
N GLU A 355 -25.30 -13.87 -21.77
CA GLU A 355 -26.43 -12.97 -21.45
C GLU A 355 -26.47 -12.55 -19.98
N GLU A 356 -26.20 -13.46 -19.04
CA GLU A 356 -26.16 -13.13 -17.60
C GLU A 356 -24.91 -12.31 -17.23
N GLY A 357 -23.86 -12.38 -18.06
CA GLY A 357 -22.64 -11.61 -17.91
C GLY A 357 -21.81 -11.93 -16.67
N GLY A 358 -20.76 -11.13 -16.49
CA GLY A 358 -19.94 -11.16 -15.29
C GLY A 358 -20.40 -10.07 -14.34
N THR A 359 -20.86 -10.44 -13.16
CA THR A 359 -21.12 -9.46 -12.10
C THR A 359 -19.79 -8.84 -11.66
N PRO A 360 -19.70 -7.52 -11.48
CA PRO A 360 -18.46 -6.92 -11.00
C PRO A 360 -18.15 -7.41 -9.59
N VAL A 361 -16.89 -7.78 -9.33
CA VAL A 361 -16.47 -8.17 -7.97
C VAL A 361 -16.59 -6.94 -7.06
N PRO A 362 -17.33 -7.01 -5.92
CA PRO A 362 -17.31 -5.99 -4.88
C PRO A 362 -15.89 -5.54 -4.54
N ARG A 363 -15.67 -4.22 -4.55
CA ARG A 363 -14.37 -3.65 -4.19
C ARG A 363 -14.24 -3.46 -2.70
N SER A 364 -13.13 -3.92 -2.15
CA SER A 364 -12.62 -3.51 -0.86
C SER A 364 -12.06 -2.12 -1.02
N VAL A 365 -12.53 -1.21 -0.18
CA VAL A 365 -12.09 0.18 -0.22
C VAL A 365 -11.17 0.42 0.96
N ARG A 366 -10.07 1.12 0.70
CA ARG A 366 -9.19 1.63 1.75
C ARG A 366 -9.96 2.69 2.54
N VAL A 367 -10.29 2.37 3.78
CA VAL A 367 -11.08 3.23 4.68
C VAL A 367 -10.24 3.93 5.72
N LEU A 368 -9.07 3.39 6.06
CA LEU A 368 -8.09 4.05 6.92
C LEU A 368 -6.71 3.98 6.30
N GLU A 369 -6.01 5.12 6.30
CA GLU A 369 -4.63 5.24 5.87
C GLU A 369 -3.78 5.63 7.09
N GLY A 370 -3.09 4.66 7.68
CA GLY A 370 -2.29 4.88 8.88
C GLY A 370 -1.07 5.77 8.61
N LEU A 371 -0.52 5.70 7.40
CA LEU A 371 0.73 6.38 7.09
C LEU A 371 0.60 7.90 7.09
N SER A 372 -0.54 8.43 6.62
CA SER A 372 -0.79 9.88 6.62
C SER A 372 -0.85 10.43 8.05
N THR A 373 -1.54 9.72 8.96
CA THR A 373 -1.62 10.09 10.37
C THR A 373 -0.26 10.00 11.07
N ARG A 374 0.53 8.96 10.78
CA ARG A 374 1.87 8.79 11.36
C ARG A 374 2.86 9.84 10.86
N ARG A 375 2.83 10.16 9.56
CA ARG A 375 3.67 11.23 8.97
C ARG A 375 3.39 12.59 9.61
N ALA A 376 2.14 12.91 9.92
CA ALA A 376 1.81 14.15 10.62
C ALA A 376 2.44 14.21 12.03
N VAL A 377 2.48 13.10 12.76
CA VAL A 377 3.14 13.01 14.08
C VAL A 377 4.65 13.17 13.94
N ASP A 378 5.26 12.52 12.95
CA ASP A 378 6.70 12.62 12.72
C ASP A 378 7.13 14.00 12.21
N ASP A 379 6.33 14.64 11.37
CA ASP A 379 6.59 16.02 10.93
C ASP A 379 6.48 17.00 12.12
N ALA A 380 5.55 16.78 13.06
CA ALA A 380 5.49 17.56 14.30
C ALA A 380 6.70 17.31 15.21
N ARG A 381 7.18 16.06 15.34
CA ARG A 381 8.43 15.75 16.06
C ARG A 381 9.63 16.39 15.38
N ARG A 382 9.68 16.36 14.05
CA ARG A 382 10.71 17.00 13.24
C ARG A 382 10.75 18.51 13.45
N ALA A 383 9.59 19.16 13.43
CA ALA A 383 9.49 20.59 13.73
C ALA A 383 10.02 20.93 15.14
N LYS A 384 9.68 20.12 16.15
CA LYS A 384 10.22 20.27 17.51
C LYS A 384 11.73 20.06 17.57
N GLY A 385 12.25 19.03 16.90
CA GLY A 385 13.69 18.78 16.79
C GLY A 385 14.44 19.95 16.16
N TRP A 386 13.89 20.52 15.08
CA TRP A 386 14.42 21.73 14.45
C TRP A 386 14.39 22.95 15.37
N LEU A 387 13.29 23.16 16.10
CA LEU A 387 13.20 24.27 17.07
C LEU A 387 14.25 24.13 18.17
N VAL A 388 14.50 22.93 18.69
CA VAL A 388 15.55 22.68 19.69
C VAL A 388 16.94 22.94 19.12
N ALA A 389 17.21 22.47 17.90
CA ALA A 389 18.49 22.69 17.24
C ALA A 389 18.74 24.19 16.95
N LEU A 390 17.76 24.89 16.38
CA LEU A 390 17.84 26.32 16.09
C LEU A 390 17.94 27.16 17.36
N GLY A 391 17.17 26.82 18.41
CA GLY A 391 17.24 27.48 19.70
C GLY A 391 18.63 27.31 20.37
N GLY A 392 19.22 26.12 20.27
CA GLY A 392 20.58 25.85 20.74
C GLY A 392 21.63 26.68 19.99
N LEU A 393 21.53 26.77 18.65
CA LEU A 393 22.40 27.60 17.82
C LEU A 393 22.26 29.09 18.16
N LEU A 394 21.03 29.59 18.28
CA LEU A 394 20.76 30.99 18.61
C LEU A 394 21.26 31.34 20.02
N GLY A 395 20.99 30.47 21.00
CA GLY A 395 21.47 30.64 22.38
C GLY A 395 22.99 30.66 22.46
N GLY A 396 23.67 29.76 21.73
CA GLY A 396 25.12 29.74 21.60
C GLY A 396 25.66 31.04 21.00
N ALA A 397 25.08 31.50 19.88
CA ALA A 397 25.48 32.74 19.21
C ALA A 397 25.31 33.97 20.11
N LEU A 398 24.18 34.10 20.82
CA LEU A 398 23.93 35.20 21.73
C LEU A 398 24.91 35.21 22.91
N ALA A 399 25.23 34.03 23.47
CA ALA A 399 26.19 33.91 24.55
C ALA A 399 27.61 34.26 24.09
N GLU A 400 28.01 33.88 22.88
CA GLU A 400 29.29 34.26 22.28
C GLU A 400 29.39 35.77 22.07
N ILE A 401 28.36 36.40 21.48
CA ILE A 401 28.28 37.86 21.33
C ILE A 401 28.40 38.56 22.69
N LEU A 402 27.69 38.06 23.72
CA LEU A 402 27.76 38.62 25.06
C LEU A 402 29.18 38.52 25.65
N LEU A 403 29.85 37.38 25.47
CA LEU A 403 31.23 37.17 25.93
C LEU A 403 32.22 38.09 25.20
N LEU A 404 32.03 38.32 23.90
CA LEU A 404 32.81 39.27 23.10
C LEU A 404 32.61 40.71 23.60
N VAL A 405 31.36 41.14 23.83
CA VAL A 405 31.04 42.48 24.36
C VAL A 405 31.62 42.69 25.75
N LEU A 406 31.50 41.69 26.64
CA LEU A 406 32.08 41.74 27.99
C LEU A 406 33.62 41.80 27.93
N GLY A 407 34.23 41.04 27.01
CA GLY A 407 35.67 41.09 26.74
C GLY A 407 36.12 42.47 26.28
N ALA A 408 35.43 43.05 25.31
CA ALA A 408 35.72 44.38 24.77
C ALA A 408 35.59 45.47 25.85
N ARG A 409 34.53 45.42 26.68
CA ARG A 409 34.35 46.36 27.80
C ARG A 409 35.47 46.28 28.83
N ARG A 410 35.97 45.07 29.11
CA ARG A 410 37.08 44.89 30.06
C ARG A 410 38.38 45.43 29.48
N ALA A 411 38.71 45.08 28.24
CA ALA A 411 39.87 45.62 27.55
C ALA A 411 39.87 47.15 27.49
N ALA A 412 38.70 47.77 27.25
CA ALA A 412 38.56 49.22 27.26
C ALA A 412 38.84 49.85 28.64
N ARG A 413 38.39 49.20 29.74
CA ARG A 413 38.68 49.66 31.11
C ARG A 413 40.14 49.49 31.48
N ASP A 414 40.73 48.36 31.13
CA ASP A 414 42.14 48.07 31.43
C ASP A 414 43.06 49.05 30.67
N MET A 415 42.73 49.39 29.41
CA MET A 415 43.40 50.47 28.68
C MET A 415 43.22 51.84 29.35
N ALA A 416 42.00 52.20 29.77
CA ALA A 416 41.76 53.48 30.42
C ALA A 416 42.51 53.59 31.77
N ALA A 417 42.60 52.49 32.53
CA ALA A 417 43.39 52.44 33.76
C ALA A 417 44.89 52.55 33.49
N PHE A 418 45.39 51.92 32.43
CA PHE A 418 46.78 52.04 32.00
C PHE A 418 47.12 53.47 31.54
N GLU A 419 46.23 54.10 30.76
CA GLU A 419 46.36 55.50 30.34
C GLU A 419 46.37 56.45 31.56
N ALA A 420 45.50 56.22 32.55
CA ALA A 420 45.47 57.01 33.79
C ALA A 420 46.75 56.82 34.63
N ALA A 421 47.24 55.59 34.77
CA ALA A 421 48.48 55.30 35.48
C ALA A 421 49.72 55.89 34.78
N ALA A 422 49.73 55.92 33.44
CA ALA A 422 50.79 56.57 32.66
C ALA A 422 50.79 58.10 32.87
N ALA A 423 49.61 58.73 32.97
CA ALA A 423 49.49 60.17 33.20
C ALA A 423 49.97 60.61 34.61
N ASP A 424 49.85 59.77 35.63
CA ASP A 424 50.36 60.05 36.98
C ASP A 424 51.90 59.98 37.09
N VAL A 425 52.59 59.32 36.14
CA VAL A 425 54.05 59.16 36.13
C VAL A 425 54.76 60.37 35.50
N ASP A 426 54.05 61.24 34.78
CA ASP A 426 54.59 62.46 34.13
C ASP A 426 54.96 63.60 35.12
N GLY A 427 54.87 63.35 36.43
CA GLY A 427 55.29 64.29 37.49
C GLY A 427 56.76 64.22 37.91
N SER A 428 57.55 63.25 37.42
CA SER A 428 58.98 63.13 37.76
C SER A 428 59.80 62.64 36.57
N ASP A 429 60.82 63.42 36.19
CA ASP A 429 61.83 63.18 35.14
C ASP A 429 62.02 61.72 34.69
N ALA A 430 61.17 61.25 33.78
CA ALA A 430 61.30 59.95 33.13
C ALA A 430 61.40 60.12 31.60
N PRO A 431 62.25 59.33 30.92
CA PRO A 431 62.55 59.52 29.50
C PRO A 431 61.34 59.18 28.62
N ALA A 432 61.15 59.97 27.56
CA ALA A 432 60.10 59.84 26.58
C ALA A 432 60.02 58.43 25.96
N VAL A 433 59.06 57.61 26.43
CA VAL A 433 58.67 56.35 25.79
C VAL A 433 57.62 56.69 24.73
N GLY A 434 58.02 56.59 23.47
CA GLY A 434 57.24 57.03 22.33
C GLY A 434 55.95 56.22 22.04
N GLY A 435 54.89 56.95 21.67
CA GLY A 435 54.05 56.71 20.49
C GLY A 435 53.24 55.42 20.30
N GLY A 436 53.38 54.39 21.13
CA GLY A 436 52.80 53.06 20.89
C GLY A 436 51.28 52.89 21.11
N GLY A 437 50.58 53.89 21.65
CA GLY A 437 49.17 53.77 22.04
C GLY A 437 48.18 53.64 20.87
N ALA A 438 48.47 54.25 19.72
CA ALA A 438 47.57 54.23 18.57
C ALA A 438 47.57 52.89 17.82
N THR A 439 48.68 52.14 17.86
CA THR A 439 48.83 50.83 17.21
C THR A 439 48.04 49.74 17.93
N GLY A 440 48.05 49.72 19.27
CA GLY A 440 47.32 48.71 20.06
C GLY A 440 45.80 48.77 19.89
N ARG A 441 45.23 49.97 19.76
CA ARG A 441 43.79 50.15 19.50
C ARG A 441 43.37 49.60 18.14
N ARG A 442 44.19 49.78 17.10
CA ARG A 442 43.93 49.26 15.75
C ARG A 442 44.01 47.73 15.71
N GLU A 443 44.99 47.16 16.41
CA GLU A 443 45.22 45.72 16.44
C GLU A 443 44.12 44.97 17.19
N LEU A 444 43.63 45.51 18.31
CA LEU A 444 42.50 44.95 19.06
C LEU A 444 41.20 44.99 18.24
N LEU A 445 40.96 46.09 17.50
CA LEU A 445 39.81 46.21 16.60
C LEU A 445 39.89 45.20 15.45
N LEU A 446 41.08 45.01 14.87
CA LEU A 446 41.30 44.04 13.80
C LEU A 446 41.05 42.60 14.28
N GLN A 447 41.54 42.23 15.46
CA GLN A 447 41.30 40.91 16.05
C GLN A 447 39.82 40.67 16.36
N LEU A 448 39.11 41.68 16.89
CA LEU A 448 37.66 41.60 17.10
C LEU A 448 36.90 41.42 15.78
N THR A 449 37.29 42.17 14.75
CA THR A 449 36.65 42.10 13.43
C THR A 449 36.89 40.72 12.79
N PHE A 450 38.12 40.21 12.86
CA PHE A 450 38.44 38.86 12.37
C PHE A 450 37.69 37.76 13.14
N GLY A 451 37.60 37.88 14.47
CA GLY A 451 36.85 36.93 15.29
C GLY A 451 35.37 36.89 14.92
N VAL A 452 34.74 38.06 14.76
CA VAL A 452 33.33 38.17 14.33
C VAL A 452 33.13 37.62 12.91
N CYS A 453 34.02 37.96 11.97
CA CYS A 453 33.95 37.44 10.60
C CYS A 453 34.12 35.91 10.55
N PHE A 454 35.04 35.35 11.34
CA PHE A 454 35.24 33.91 11.40
C PHE A 454 34.04 33.18 12.00
N ALA A 455 33.47 33.72 13.09
CA ALA A 455 32.25 33.18 13.68
C ALA A 455 31.07 33.21 12.69
N LEU A 456 30.88 34.31 11.97
CA LEU A 456 29.84 34.43 10.93
C LEU A 456 30.07 33.47 9.76
N LEU A 457 31.33 33.26 9.34
CA LEU A 457 31.68 32.28 8.31
C LEU A 457 31.41 30.85 8.75
N ALA A 458 31.80 30.49 9.98
CA ALA A 458 31.52 29.18 10.55
C ALA A 458 30.01 28.92 10.66
N PHE A 459 29.24 29.93 11.08
CA PHE A 459 27.77 29.84 11.14
C PHE A 459 27.14 29.70 9.75
N SER A 460 27.63 30.48 8.78
CA SER A 460 27.17 30.42 7.38
C SER A 460 27.49 29.08 6.74
N PHE A 461 28.67 28.52 7.02
CA PHE A 461 29.08 27.21 6.54
C PHE A 461 28.24 26.08 7.18
N LEU A 462 27.97 26.16 8.49
CA LEU A 462 27.09 25.22 9.18
C LEU A 462 25.66 25.29 8.64
N ALA A 463 25.13 26.50 8.42
CA ALA A 463 23.82 26.70 7.80
C ALA A 463 23.78 26.15 6.37
N ALA A 464 24.82 26.35 5.57
CA ALA A 464 24.93 25.81 4.22
C ALA A 464 24.98 24.27 4.21
N LEU A 465 25.74 23.64 5.12
CA LEU A 465 25.77 22.19 5.27
C LEU A 465 24.42 21.61 5.72
N LEU A 466 23.70 22.32 6.60
CA LEU A 466 22.35 21.94 7.01
C LEU A 466 21.35 22.06 5.85
N LEU A 467 21.47 23.08 4.99
CA LEU A 467 20.64 23.24 3.80
C LEU A 467 20.94 22.19 2.73
N LEU A 468 22.21 21.85 2.50
CA LEU A 468 22.62 20.85 1.50
C LEU A 468 22.09 19.45 1.84
N LYS A 469 22.02 19.10 3.13
CA LYS A 469 21.50 17.81 3.61
C LYS A 469 19.97 17.69 3.58
N ILE A 470 19.25 18.78 3.27
CA ILE A 470 17.78 18.78 3.14
C ILE A 470 17.35 18.40 1.70
N GLN A 471 18.26 18.47 0.72
CA GLN A 471 17.97 18.15 -0.68
C GLN A 471 18.33 16.72 -1.11
N VAL A 472 18.93 15.93 -0.22
CA VAL A 472 19.16 14.48 -0.38
C VAL A 472 18.30 13.75 0.64
#